data_AF-K1RHT1-F1
#
_entry.id   AF-K1RHT1-F1
#
_cell.length_a   1.000
_cell.length_b   1.000
_cell.length_c   1.000
_cell.angle_alpha   90.00
_cell.angle_beta   90.00
_cell.angle_gamma   90.00
#
_symmetry.space_group_name_H-M   'P 1'
#
loop_
_entity.id
_entity.type
_entity.pdbx_description
1 polymer ?
#
loop_
_entity_poly.entity_id
_entity_poly.type
_entity_poly.pdbx_seq_one_letter_code
_entity_poly.pdbx_strand_id
1 'polypeptide(L)'
;AGEITSRYEPQVFEIVRKVLESAGYEADGIHMDALIHKQSPDIAGAVERSRERRTGTVSVQSGLANGAGDQGIMVGYACDDTPQLMPMPVVLANRIVRELSASRRSGYIMGILPDGKAQVTVEYEDDRPVRLDTVVVSCQHEKEKSLRKLEHEIREKVLRPALRMLPPDEDTKILINPSGRFVCGGLDADTGLTGRKLMVDTYGGLVPHGGGAFSGKDCSKVDRSGAYMARYIAKNMVAAGLASRCHTDDSFDGSDDEF
;
A
#
# COMPACT_ATOMS: atom_id res chain seq x y z
N ALA A 1 7.14 -3.36 -18.18
CA ALA A 1 8.39 -2.73 -18.62
C ALA A 1 9.30 -2.45 -17.41
N GLY A 2 10.59 -2.23 -17.60
CA GLY A 2 11.53 -1.81 -16.55
C GLY A 2 12.85 -2.58 -16.56
N GLU A 3 13.62 -2.45 -15.48
CA GLU A 3 14.97 -3.01 -15.35
C GLU A 3 15.00 -4.25 -14.45
N ILE A 4 15.57 -5.36 -14.95
CA ILE A 4 15.84 -6.54 -14.14
C ILE A 4 17.29 -6.99 -14.35
N THR A 5 18.08 -6.98 -13.28
CA THR A 5 19.40 -7.60 -13.23
C THR A 5 19.32 -8.85 -12.36
N SER A 6 19.38 -10.03 -12.99
CA SER A 6 19.23 -11.31 -12.31
C SER A 6 20.05 -12.40 -13.00
N ARG A 7 20.47 -13.42 -12.24
CA ARG A 7 21.07 -14.66 -12.78
C ARG A 7 20.02 -15.60 -13.37
N TYR A 8 18.75 -15.37 -13.07
CA TYR A 8 17.61 -16.15 -13.54
C TYR A 8 16.68 -15.26 -14.35
N GLU A 9 16.23 -15.77 -15.50
CA GLU A 9 15.25 -15.10 -16.35
C GLU A 9 13.83 -15.45 -15.86
N PRO A 10 13.05 -14.47 -15.38
CA PRO A 10 11.71 -14.74 -14.86
C PRO A 10 10.74 -15.11 -15.98
N GLN A 11 9.85 -16.07 -15.72
CA GLN A 11 8.71 -16.37 -16.59
C GLN A 11 7.62 -15.31 -16.44
N VAL A 12 7.88 -14.11 -16.98
CA VAL A 12 7.06 -12.91 -16.74
C VAL A 12 5.58 -13.14 -17.02
N PHE A 13 5.24 -13.69 -18.18
CA PHE A 13 3.83 -13.88 -18.57
C PHE A 13 3.12 -14.93 -17.71
N GLU A 14 3.81 -15.99 -17.29
CA GLU A 14 3.21 -16.97 -16.36
C GLU A 14 2.94 -16.35 -14.99
N ILE A 15 3.84 -15.50 -14.51
CA ILE A 15 3.67 -14.77 -13.25
C ILE A 15 2.47 -13.81 -13.38
N VAL A 16 2.36 -13.06 -14.48
CA VAL A 16 1.23 -12.14 -14.71
C VAL A 16 -0.11 -12.90 -14.71
N ARG A 17 -0.21 -14.03 -15.44
CA ARG A 17 -1.43 -14.86 -15.45
C ARG A 17 -1.82 -15.32 -14.05
N LYS A 18 -0.87 -15.90 -13.30
CA LYS A 18 -1.11 -16.36 -11.91
C LYS A 18 -1.59 -15.22 -11.00
N VAL A 19 -1.01 -14.02 -11.14
CA VAL A 19 -1.40 -12.86 -10.34
C VAL A 19 -2.83 -12.41 -10.70
N LEU A 20 -3.17 -12.31 -11.98
CA LEU A 20 -4.52 -11.96 -12.44
C LEU A 20 -5.58 -12.94 -11.93
N GLU A 21 -5.34 -14.24 -12.10
CA GLU A 21 -6.24 -15.30 -11.63
C GLU A 21 -6.41 -15.25 -10.11
N SER A 22 -5.31 -15.07 -9.35
CA SER A 22 -5.37 -14.95 -7.89
C SER A 22 -6.15 -13.71 -7.42
N ALA A 23 -6.09 -12.62 -8.20
CA ALA A 23 -6.88 -11.42 -7.96
C ALA A 23 -8.36 -11.61 -8.33
N GLY A 24 -8.68 -12.62 -9.14
CA GLY A 24 -10.03 -12.99 -9.56
C GLY A 24 -10.39 -12.52 -10.97
N TYR A 25 -9.40 -12.22 -11.82
CA TYR A 25 -9.58 -11.88 -13.23
C TYR A 25 -9.19 -13.07 -14.11
N GLU A 26 -9.95 -13.30 -15.17
CA GLU A 26 -9.59 -14.24 -16.21
C GLU A 26 -8.41 -13.68 -17.02
N ALA A 27 -7.33 -14.46 -17.13
CA ALA A 27 -6.13 -14.01 -17.83
C ALA A 27 -6.19 -14.27 -19.34
N ASP A 28 -7.09 -15.15 -19.77
CA ASP A 28 -7.29 -15.48 -21.18
C ASP A 28 -7.88 -14.27 -21.92
N GLY A 29 -7.39 -14.03 -23.14
CA GLY A 29 -7.80 -12.88 -23.96
C GLY A 29 -7.13 -11.55 -23.59
N ILE A 30 -6.41 -11.47 -22.46
CA ILE A 30 -5.64 -10.27 -22.11
C ILE A 30 -4.33 -10.24 -22.92
N HIS A 31 -4.14 -9.16 -23.69
CA HIS A 31 -2.89 -8.91 -24.39
C HIS A 31 -1.79 -8.50 -23.40
N MET A 32 -0.63 -9.14 -23.47
CA MET A 32 0.50 -8.91 -22.57
C MET A 32 1.77 -8.65 -23.37
N ASP A 33 2.54 -7.66 -22.95
CA ASP A 33 3.85 -7.33 -23.52
C ASP A 33 4.87 -7.02 -22.41
N ALA A 34 6.15 -7.26 -22.68
CA ALA A 34 7.25 -7.13 -21.73
C ALA A 34 8.47 -6.45 -22.35
N LEU A 35 8.61 -5.15 -22.08
CA LEU A 35 9.81 -4.37 -22.40
C LEU A 35 10.77 -4.32 -21.20
N ILE A 36 11.63 -5.33 -21.08
CA ILE A 36 12.55 -5.48 -19.93
C ILE A 36 14.01 -5.42 -20.41
N HIS A 37 14.83 -4.62 -19.73
CA HIS A 37 16.27 -4.55 -20.00
C HIS A 37 17.09 -4.67 -18.70
N LYS A 38 18.41 -4.76 -18.82
CA LYS A 38 19.31 -4.76 -17.67
C LYS A 38 19.42 -3.36 -17.07
N GLN A 39 19.75 -3.29 -15.78
CA GLN A 39 20.05 -2.03 -15.10
C GLN A 39 21.30 -1.37 -15.71
N SER A 40 21.34 -0.04 -15.69
CA SER A 40 22.53 0.73 -16.07
C SER A 40 23.76 0.31 -15.24
N PRO A 41 24.93 0.07 -15.86
CA PRO A 41 26.17 -0.19 -15.14
C PRO A 41 26.57 0.94 -14.17
N ASP A 42 26.25 2.19 -14.50
CA ASP A 42 26.58 3.36 -13.67
C ASP A 42 25.78 3.34 -12.36
N ILE A 43 24.48 3.06 -12.44
CA ILE A 43 23.59 2.93 -11.27
C ILE A 43 24.01 1.71 -10.44
N ALA A 44 24.33 0.59 -11.08
CA ALA A 44 24.79 -0.61 -10.38
C ALA A 44 26.09 -0.33 -9.60
N GLY A 45 27.05 0.37 -10.22
CA GLY A 45 28.31 0.75 -9.58
C GLY A 45 28.13 1.70 -8.40
N ALA A 46 27.17 2.64 -8.48
CA ALA A 46 26.86 3.57 -7.38
C ALA A 46 26.25 2.86 -6.16
N VAL A 47 25.39 1.87 -6.38
CA VAL A 47 24.79 1.05 -5.32
C VAL A 47 25.83 0.14 -4.66
N GLU A 48 26.70 -0.52 -5.45
CA GLU A 48 27.69 -1.49 -4.94
C GLU A 48 28.84 -0.85 -4.14
N ARG A 49 29.16 0.41 -4.42
CA ARG A 49 30.24 1.13 -3.74
C ARG A 49 29.75 2.50 -3.33
N SER A 50 29.47 2.71 -2.05
CA SER A 50 29.06 4.00 -1.48
C SER A 50 30.05 5.13 -1.79
N ARG A 51 29.57 6.39 -1.72
CA ARG A 51 30.40 7.59 -1.93
C ARG A 51 31.55 7.64 -0.94
N GLU A 52 31.30 7.38 0.33
CA GLU A 52 32.28 7.35 1.41
C GLU A 52 33.41 6.34 1.14
N ARG A 53 33.07 5.23 0.49
CA ARG A 53 34.02 4.21 0.06
C ARG A 53 34.82 4.66 -1.16
N ARG A 54 34.22 5.39 -2.09
CA ARG A 54 34.91 5.97 -3.25
C ARG A 54 35.88 7.09 -2.82
N THR A 55 35.49 7.93 -1.87
CA THR A 55 36.28 9.08 -1.38
C THR A 55 37.28 8.71 -0.28
N GLY A 56 37.24 7.47 0.23
CA GLY A 56 38.19 6.97 1.23
C GLY A 56 37.98 7.56 2.64
N THR A 57 36.82 8.16 2.90
CA THR A 57 36.54 8.90 4.14
C THR A 57 36.22 7.98 5.32
N VAL A 58 35.96 6.69 5.08
CA VAL A 58 35.57 5.73 6.11
C VAL A 58 36.47 4.48 6.04
N SER A 59 37.12 4.13 7.17
CA SER A 59 37.78 2.82 7.30
C SER A 59 36.72 1.74 7.11
N VAL A 60 36.94 0.80 6.18
CA VAL A 60 35.98 -0.22 5.72
C VAL A 60 35.34 -1.00 6.87
N GLN A 61 34.33 -0.42 7.52
CA GLN A 61 33.39 -1.14 8.35
C GLN A 61 32.38 -1.78 7.39
N SER A 62 32.18 -3.08 7.54
CA SER A 62 31.46 -3.95 6.61
C SER A 62 30.00 -3.53 6.32
N GLY A 63 29.42 -2.62 7.12
CA GLY A 63 28.05 -2.13 6.97
C GLY A 63 27.85 -0.92 6.04
N LEU A 64 28.92 -0.20 5.66
CA LEU A 64 28.85 1.05 4.86
C LEU A 64 29.33 0.86 3.41
N ALA A 65 29.35 -0.38 2.93
CA ALA A 65 29.89 -0.69 1.60
C ALA A 65 28.99 -0.24 0.46
N ASN A 66 27.67 -0.27 0.66
CA ASN A 66 26.66 0.02 -0.37
C ASN A 66 26.11 1.44 -0.19
N GLY A 67 25.89 2.13 -1.31
CA GLY A 67 25.29 3.47 -1.34
C GLY A 67 23.80 3.44 -1.68
N ALA A 68 23.14 4.60 -1.53
CA ALA A 68 21.82 4.81 -2.13
C ALA A 68 21.97 4.87 -3.66
N GLY A 69 21.08 4.19 -4.38
CA GLY A 69 21.06 4.21 -5.85
C GLY A 69 20.32 5.40 -6.46
N ASP A 70 19.64 6.20 -5.63
CA ASP A 70 18.88 7.39 -6.01
C ASP A 70 18.74 8.30 -4.78
N GLN A 71 18.47 9.58 -5.01
CA GLN A 71 18.08 10.52 -3.96
C GLN A 71 16.65 10.24 -3.50
N GLY A 72 16.34 10.51 -2.24
CA GLY A 72 14.98 10.30 -1.74
C GLY A 72 14.74 10.75 -0.32
N ILE A 73 13.47 10.96 -0.01
CA ILE A 73 12.97 11.22 1.35
C ILE A 73 12.06 10.04 1.72
N MET A 74 12.30 9.44 2.87
CA MET A 74 11.53 8.31 3.37
C MET A 74 10.86 8.71 4.68
N VAL A 75 9.56 8.48 4.75
CA VAL A 75 8.74 8.85 5.90
C VAL A 75 8.30 7.61 6.66
N GLY A 76 8.55 7.63 7.96
CA GLY A 76 8.05 6.68 8.95
C GLY A 76 7.03 7.35 9.84
N TYR A 77 5.94 6.65 10.15
CA TYR A 77 4.97 7.13 11.11
C TYR A 77 4.45 6.00 11.97
N ALA A 78 4.13 6.27 13.23
CA ALA A 78 3.40 5.40 14.12
C ALA A 78 2.54 6.22 15.10
N CYS A 79 1.43 5.65 15.54
CA CYS A 79 0.58 6.21 16.59
C CYS A 79 -0.09 5.10 17.38
N ASP A 80 -0.49 5.35 18.61
CA ASP A 80 -1.14 4.39 19.49
C ASP A 80 -2.67 4.27 19.28
N ASP A 81 -3.21 4.82 18.19
CA ASP A 81 -4.62 4.71 17.79
C ASP A 81 -5.12 3.26 17.73
N THR A 82 -4.24 2.32 17.34
CA THR A 82 -4.57 0.91 17.14
C THR A 82 -3.46 -0.01 17.64
N PRO A 83 -3.75 -1.30 17.94
CA PRO A 83 -2.71 -2.27 18.35
C PRO A 83 -1.60 -2.49 17.31
N GLN A 84 -1.85 -2.17 16.04
CA GLN A 84 -0.85 -2.23 14.97
C GLN A 84 0.07 -1.00 14.95
N LEU A 85 -0.16 -0.05 15.84
CA LEU A 85 0.47 1.27 15.90
C LEU A 85 0.31 2.07 14.60
N MET A 86 -0.91 2.08 14.05
CA MET A 86 -1.28 2.70 12.78
C MET A 86 -2.51 3.60 12.94
N PRO A 87 -2.70 4.63 12.08
CA PRO A 87 -3.88 5.48 12.14
C PRO A 87 -5.19 4.69 12.03
N MET A 88 -6.16 4.98 12.91
CA MET A 88 -7.48 4.35 12.92
C MET A 88 -8.16 4.28 11.52
N PRO A 89 -8.32 5.39 10.77
CA PRO A 89 -9.00 5.35 9.47
C PRO A 89 -8.31 4.43 8.46
N VAL A 90 -6.96 4.39 8.46
CA VAL A 90 -6.17 3.54 7.56
C VAL A 90 -6.39 2.07 7.88
N VAL A 91 -6.37 1.69 9.16
CA VAL A 91 -6.58 0.30 9.55
C VAL A 91 -8.01 -0.14 9.22
N LEU A 92 -9.01 0.70 9.48
CA LEU A 92 -10.41 0.37 9.19
C LEU A 92 -10.67 0.24 7.70
N ALA A 93 -10.19 1.17 6.86
CA ALA A 93 -10.35 1.09 5.41
C ALA A 93 -9.69 -0.18 4.83
N ASN A 94 -8.47 -0.50 5.26
CA ASN A 94 -7.77 -1.73 4.86
C ASN A 94 -8.50 -3.00 5.31
N ARG A 95 -9.06 -3.01 6.53
CA ARG A 95 -9.87 -4.13 7.02
C ARG A 95 -11.10 -4.33 6.16
N ILE A 96 -11.83 -3.28 5.80
CA ILE A 96 -13.03 -3.39 4.95
C ILE A 96 -12.70 -4.06 3.60
N VAL A 97 -11.69 -3.58 2.87
CA VAL A 97 -11.33 -4.17 1.56
C VAL A 97 -10.75 -5.58 1.69
N ARG A 98 -10.10 -5.90 2.80
CA ARG A 98 -9.64 -7.26 3.11
C ARG A 98 -10.83 -8.20 3.34
N GLU A 99 -11.83 -7.78 4.10
CA GLU A 99 -13.04 -8.56 4.35
C GLU A 99 -13.91 -8.70 3.09
N LEU A 100 -13.98 -7.68 2.22
CA LEU A 100 -14.59 -7.81 0.88
C LEU A 100 -13.91 -8.91 0.07
N SER A 101 -12.58 -8.86 -0.01
CA SER A 101 -11.80 -9.85 -0.76
C SER A 101 -11.93 -11.25 -0.18
N ALA A 102 -11.94 -11.40 1.15
CA ALA A 102 -12.14 -12.67 1.83
C ALA A 102 -13.55 -13.22 1.59
N SER A 103 -14.57 -12.37 1.67
CA SER A 103 -15.97 -12.75 1.42
C SER A 103 -16.19 -13.19 -0.03
N ARG A 104 -15.54 -12.53 -0.99
CA ARG A 104 -15.54 -12.92 -2.41
C ARG A 104 -14.89 -14.29 -2.60
N ARG A 105 -13.65 -14.45 -2.14
CA ARG A 105 -12.86 -15.68 -2.36
C ARG A 105 -13.46 -16.91 -1.68
N SER A 106 -14.14 -16.72 -0.55
CA SER A 106 -14.81 -17.82 0.17
C SER A 106 -16.21 -18.14 -0.36
N GLY A 107 -16.79 -17.30 -1.23
CA GLY A 107 -18.20 -17.39 -1.63
C GLY A 107 -19.19 -17.00 -0.52
N TYR A 108 -18.72 -16.41 0.60
CA TYR A 108 -19.59 -15.99 1.70
C TYR A 108 -20.56 -14.88 1.27
N ILE A 109 -20.12 -14.02 0.34
CA ILE A 109 -20.98 -13.15 -0.45
C ILE A 109 -20.85 -13.56 -1.92
N MET A 110 -21.92 -14.10 -2.49
CA MET A 110 -21.98 -14.45 -3.91
C MET A 110 -22.27 -13.21 -4.76
N GLY A 111 -21.72 -13.17 -5.99
CA GLY A 111 -21.98 -12.13 -6.98
C GLY A 111 -21.31 -10.78 -6.73
N ILE A 112 -20.29 -10.73 -5.85
CA ILE A 112 -19.34 -9.61 -5.79
C ILE A 112 -18.08 -9.96 -6.58
N LEU A 113 -17.47 -8.95 -7.19
CA LEU A 113 -16.37 -9.07 -8.14
C LEU A 113 -15.08 -8.42 -7.56
N PRO A 114 -13.92 -8.59 -8.21
CA PRO A 114 -12.63 -8.23 -7.63
C PRO A 114 -12.43 -6.76 -7.25
N ASP A 115 -13.04 -5.80 -7.94
CA ASP A 115 -12.82 -4.37 -7.69
C ASP A 115 -13.64 -3.86 -6.49
N GLY A 116 -12.96 -3.27 -5.51
CA GLY A 116 -13.54 -2.81 -4.26
C GLY A 116 -12.78 -1.61 -3.69
N LYS A 117 -13.52 -0.66 -3.13
CA LYS A 117 -13.01 0.59 -2.56
C LYS A 117 -13.65 0.81 -1.19
N ALA A 118 -12.87 1.29 -0.25
CA ALA A 118 -13.36 1.71 1.06
C ALA A 118 -12.74 3.05 1.46
N GLN A 119 -13.54 3.89 2.09
CA GLN A 119 -13.11 5.13 2.71
C GLN A 119 -13.77 5.23 4.08
N VAL A 120 -13.00 5.69 5.06
CA VAL A 120 -13.45 5.83 6.45
C VAL A 120 -13.05 7.22 6.93
N THR A 121 -14.04 7.98 7.37
CA THR A 121 -13.88 9.27 8.05
C THR A 121 -14.05 9.03 9.55
N VAL A 122 -13.04 9.40 10.32
CA VAL A 122 -13.00 9.24 11.78
C VAL A 122 -12.91 10.63 12.39
N GLU A 123 -13.72 10.91 13.41
CA GLU A 123 -13.58 12.12 14.20
C GLU A 123 -12.52 11.94 15.28
N TYR A 124 -11.74 12.99 15.50
CA TYR A 124 -10.67 13.03 16.47
C TYR A 124 -10.90 14.16 17.46
N GLU A 125 -10.72 13.87 18.75
CA GLU A 125 -10.63 14.85 19.84
C GLU A 125 -9.27 14.70 20.50
N ASP A 126 -8.50 15.80 20.63
CA ASP A 126 -7.17 15.80 21.23
C ASP A 126 -6.26 14.67 20.72
N ASP A 127 -6.20 14.48 19.41
CA ASP A 127 -5.46 13.41 18.76
C ASP A 127 -5.86 12.00 19.21
N ARG A 128 -7.14 11.77 19.56
CA ARG A 128 -7.69 10.44 19.84
C ARG A 128 -8.91 10.17 18.94
N PRO A 129 -9.00 9.00 18.29
CA PRO A 129 -10.17 8.65 17.50
C PRO A 129 -11.35 8.42 18.43
N VAL A 130 -12.44 9.18 18.26
CA VAL A 130 -13.61 9.12 19.15
C VAL A 130 -14.78 8.38 18.51
N ARG A 131 -15.08 8.62 17.23
CA ARG A 131 -16.21 7.99 16.53
C ARG A 131 -16.01 7.95 15.01
N LEU A 132 -16.87 7.19 14.34
CA LEU A 132 -16.99 7.19 12.89
C LEU A 132 -17.97 8.29 12.45
N ASP A 133 -17.55 9.20 11.58
CA ASP A 133 -18.51 10.10 10.92
C ASP A 133 -19.13 9.41 9.70
N THR A 134 -18.29 8.91 8.79
CA THR A 134 -18.75 8.38 7.49
C THR A 134 -17.93 7.17 7.06
N VAL A 135 -18.62 6.12 6.58
CA VAL A 135 -18.03 4.95 5.94
C VAL A 135 -18.60 4.82 4.54
N VAL A 136 -17.73 4.84 3.53
CA VAL A 136 -18.10 4.60 2.13
C VAL A 136 -17.50 3.28 1.68
N VAL A 137 -18.33 2.43 1.09
CA VAL A 137 -17.89 1.20 0.43
C VAL A 137 -18.44 1.15 -0.98
N SER A 138 -17.58 0.97 -1.96
CA SER A 138 -17.98 0.66 -3.34
C SER A 138 -17.47 -0.72 -3.69
N CYS A 139 -18.36 -1.63 -4.04
CA CYS A 139 -18.04 -3.01 -4.38
C CYS A 139 -18.60 -3.35 -5.76
N GLN A 140 -17.72 -3.82 -6.64
CA GLN A 140 -18.10 -4.34 -7.93
C GLN A 140 -18.95 -5.60 -7.76
N HIS A 141 -19.99 -5.75 -8.58
CA HIS A 141 -20.94 -6.85 -8.50
C HIS A 141 -21.51 -7.24 -9.85
N GLU A 142 -22.02 -8.46 -9.91
CA GLU A 142 -22.78 -8.96 -11.06
C GLU A 142 -24.03 -8.10 -11.32
N LYS A 143 -24.41 -7.97 -12.59
CA LYS A 143 -25.53 -7.11 -13.04
C LYS A 143 -26.86 -7.50 -12.39
N GLU A 144 -27.01 -8.78 -12.07
CA GLU A 144 -28.19 -9.42 -11.52
C GLU A 144 -28.29 -9.23 -9.99
N LYS A 145 -27.20 -8.80 -9.33
CA LYS A 145 -27.18 -8.61 -7.88
C LYS A 145 -27.99 -7.38 -7.48
N SER A 146 -29.03 -7.61 -6.69
CA SER A 146 -29.84 -6.54 -6.09
C SER A 146 -28.99 -5.66 -5.16
N LEU A 147 -29.05 -4.34 -5.36
CA LEU A 147 -28.36 -3.36 -4.50
C LEU A 147 -28.82 -3.46 -3.05
N ARG A 148 -30.10 -3.71 -2.79
CA ARG A 148 -30.62 -3.89 -1.41
C ARG A 148 -30.01 -5.11 -0.73
N LYS A 149 -29.85 -6.21 -1.47
CA LYS A 149 -29.21 -7.43 -0.96
C LYS A 149 -27.70 -7.21 -0.75
N LEU A 150 -27.03 -6.58 -1.72
CA LEU A 150 -25.61 -6.21 -1.62
C LEU A 150 -25.35 -5.34 -0.38
N GLU A 151 -26.18 -4.32 -0.17
CA GLU A 151 -26.06 -3.42 0.97
C GLU A 151 -26.18 -4.20 2.29
N HIS A 152 -27.22 -5.01 2.44
CA HIS A 152 -27.42 -5.81 3.64
C HIS A 152 -26.24 -6.77 3.91
N GLU A 153 -25.76 -7.46 2.88
CA GLU A 153 -24.62 -8.37 3.00
C GLU A 153 -23.32 -7.65 3.34
N ILE A 154 -23.03 -6.49 2.74
CA ILE A 154 -21.85 -5.70 3.08
C ILE A 154 -21.93 -5.19 4.52
N ARG A 155 -23.10 -4.72 4.98
CA ARG A 155 -23.27 -4.28 6.39
C ARG A 155 -22.95 -5.40 7.37
N GLU A 156 -23.58 -6.56 7.22
CA GLU A 156 -23.47 -7.65 8.20
C GLU A 156 -22.17 -8.43 8.09
N LYS A 157 -21.72 -8.71 6.87
CA LYS A 157 -20.62 -9.65 6.62
C LYS A 157 -19.27 -8.98 6.43
N VAL A 158 -19.23 -7.67 6.11
CA VAL A 158 -17.99 -6.92 5.86
C VAL A 158 -17.79 -5.84 6.90
N LEU A 159 -18.73 -4.90 7.04
CA LEU A 159 -18.56 -3.75 7.92
C LEU A 159 -18.58 -4.14 9.40
N ARG A 160 -19.54 -4.97 9.81
CA ARG A 160 -19.63 -5.42 11.21
C ARG A 160 -18.34 -6.09 11.73
N PRO A 161 -17.67 -7.00 11.02
CA PRO A 161 -16.36 -7.51 11.45
C PRO A 161 -15.19 -6.54 11.25
N ALA A 162 -15.20 -5.74 10.17
CA ALA A 162 -14.11 -4.81 9.88
C ALA A 162 -14.03 -3.66 10.89
N LEU A 163 -15.18 -3.14 11.33
CA LEU A 163 -15.32 -1.96 12.19
C LEU A 163 -15.34 -2.28 13.69
N ARG A 164 -15.09 -3.52 14.12
CA ARG A 164 -15.15 -3.89 15.56
C ARG A 164 -14.29 -3.03 16.48
N MET A 165 -13.19 -2.46 15.98
CA MET A 165 -12.30 -1.61 16.78
C MET A 165 -12.90 -0.24 17.09
N LEU A 166 -13.77 0.26 16.20
CA LEU A 166 -14.50 1.50 16.37
C LEU A 166 -15.88 1.31 15.70
N PRO A 167 -16.84 0.69 16.41
CA PRO A 167 -18.15 0.39 15.85
C PRO A 167 -18.91 1.66 15.45
N PRO A 168 -19.76 1.61 14.41
CA PRO A 168 -20.62 2.73 14.06
C PRO A 168 -21.67 3.00 15.15
N ASP A 169 -21.95 4.27 15.39
CA ASP A 169 -23.04 4.78 16.23
C ASP A 169 -24.29 5.12 15.39
N GLU A 170 -25.31 5.68 16.03
CA GLU A 170 -26.57 6.10 15.40
C GLU A 170 -26.42 7.25 14.39
N ASP A 171 -25.38 8.07 14.54
CA ASP A 171 -25.08 9.21 13.66
C ASP A 171 -24.11 8.86 12.53
N THR A 172 -23.53 7.67 12.53
CA THR A 172 -22.55 7.23 11.54
C THR A 172 -23.20 7.03 10.17
N LYS A 173 -22.73 7.76 9.16
CA LYS A 173 -23.22 7.65 7.78
C LYS A 173 -22.57 6.45 7.10
N ILE A 174 -23.36 5.43 6.78
CA ILE A 174 -22.88 4.27 6.02
C ILE A 174 -23.44 4.31 4.61
N LEU A 175 -22.56 4.49 3.64
CA LEU A 175 -22.87 4.63 2.22
C LEU A 175 -22.29 3.44 1.45
N ILE A 176 -23.17 2.57 0.95
CA ILE A 176 -22.76 1.39 0.17
C ILE A 176 -23.20 1.59 -1.28
N ASN A 177 -22.22 1.58 -2.19
CA ASN A 177 -22.36 1.88 -3.60
C ASN A 177 -23.17 3.16 -3.86
N PRO A 178 -22.77 4.32 -3.27
CA PRO A 178 -23.54 5.56 -3.39
C PRO A 178 -23.65 6.08 -4.83
N SER A 179 -22.75 5.68 -5.73
CA SER A 179 -22.81 5.96 -7.17
C SER A 179 -23.77 5.06 -7.94
N GLY A 180 -24.49 4.16 -7.27
CA GLY A 180 -25.37 3.17 -7.88
C GLY A 180 -24.63 1.89 -8.30
N ARG A 181 -25.01 1.33 -9.45
CA ARG A 181 -24.44 0.06 -9.92
C ARG A 181 -22.96 0.20 -10.27
N PHE A 182 -22.20 -0.84 -9.95
CA PHE A 182 -20.77 -0.95 -10.25
C PHE A 182 -20.52 -2.34 -10.85
N VAL A 183 -20.85 -2.50 -12.14
CA VAL A 183 -20.79 -3.79 -12.85
C VAL A 183 -19.46 -3.92 -13.61
N CYS A 184 -19.11 -2.90 -14.40
CA CYS A 184 -17.82 -2.81 -15.07
C CYS A 184 -16.78 -2.23 -14.11
N GLY A 185 -15.66 -2.91 -13.90
CA GLY A 185 -14.60 -2.56 -12.95
C GLY A 185 -13.28 -3.23 -13.33
N GLY A 186 -12.21 -2.96 -12.58
CA GLY A 186 -10.90 -3.54 -12.87
C GLY A 186 -10.30 -3.03 -14.18
N LEU A 187 -9.62 -3.93 -14.92
CA LEU A 187 -8.81 -3.59 -16.09
C LEU A 187 -9.64 -2.99 -17.25
N ASP A 188 -10.91 -3.37 -17.36
CA ASP A 188 -11.81 -2.89 -18.41
C ASP A 188 -12.33 -1.47 -18.17
N ALA A 189 -12.28 -1.01 -16.91
CA ALA A 189 -12.87 0.26 -16.51
C ALA A 189 -11.84 1.37 -16.28
N ASP A 190 -10.63 1.04 -15.83
CA ASP A 190 -9.60 2.02 -15.50
C ASP A 190 -8.17 1.47 -15.71
N THR A 191 -7.27 2.32 -16.18
CA THR A 191 -5.87 1.95 -16.44
C THR A 191 -5.09 1.95 -15.13
N GLY A 192 -4.63 0.77 -14.70
CA GLY A 192 -3.77 0.61 -13.54
C GLY A 192 -2.28 0.81 -13.86
N LEU A 193 -1.56 1.51 -12.98
CA LEU A 193 -0.09 1.58 -13.02
C LEU A 193 0.51 1.30 -11.64
N THR A 194 1.68 0.65 -11.63
CA THR A 194 2.49 0.44 -10.43
C THR A 194 2.77 1.75 -9.71
N GLY A 195 2.67 1.77 -8.37
CA GLY A 195 3.00 2.95 -7.57
C GLY A 195 1.95 4.07 -7.58
N ARG A 196 0.71 3.82 -8.04
CA ARG A 196 -0.37 4.83 -8.03
C ARG A 196 -1.28 4.79 -6.81
N LYS A 197 -0.91 4.05 -5.77
CA LYS A 197 -1.64 3.91 -4.50
C LYS A 197 -0.76 4.18 -3.27
N LEU A 198 0.24 5.06 -3.40
CA LEU A 198 1.24 5.33 -2.34
C LEU A 198 0.64 5.68 -0.97
N MET A 199 -0.41 6.50 -0.94
CA MET A 199 -1.08 6.85 0.32
C MET A 199 -1.83 5.67 0.94
N VAL A 200 -2.31 4.73 0.12
CA VAL A 200 -2.92 3.47 0.58
C VAL A 200 -1.84 2.52 1.09
N ASP A 201 -0.69 2.48 0.41
CA ASP A 201 0.47 1.66 0.80
C ASP A 201 1.11 2.12 2.12
N THR A 202 0.81 3.34 2.58
CA THR A 202 1.42 3.96 3.76
C THR A 202 0.40 4.36 4.83
N TYR A 203 0.19 5.65 5.04
CA TYR A 203 -0.47 6.20 6.23
C TYR A 203 -1.73 7.02 5.89
N GLY A 204 -2.34 6.79 4.73
CA GLY A 204 -3.64 7.37 4.35
C GLY A 204 -3.65 8.89 4.18
N GLY A 205 -2.48 9.51 3.97
CA GLY A 205 -2.35 10.96 3.86
C GLY A 205 -2.35 11.72 5.19
N LEU A 206 -2.29 11.04 6.34
CA LEU A 206 -2.17 11.69 7.65
C LEU A 206 -0.79 12.30 7.92
N VAL A 207 0.22 11.85 7.18
CA VAL A 207 1.59 12.38 7.25
C VAL A 207 2.14 12.62 5.85
N PRO A 208 3.20 13.42 5.71
CA PRO A 208 3.91 13.58 4.45
C PRO A 208 4.36 12.24 3.85
N HIS A 209 4.64 12.26 2.55
CA HIS A 209 5.16 11.11 1.83
C HIS A 209 6.23 11.60 0.84
N GLY A 210 7.41 10.99 0.82
CA GLY A 210 8.52 11.44 -0.02
C GLY A 210 8.43 11.08 -1.50
N GLY A 211 7.38 10.37 -1.90
CA GLY A 211 6.99 10.17 -3.31
C GLY A 211 7.47 8.85 -3.95
N GLY A 212 8.41 8.16 -3.31
CA GLY A 212 8.92 6.86 -3.78
C GLY A 212 7.89 5.74 -3.74
N ALA A 213 7.70 5.03 -4.86
CA ALA A 213 6.90 3.80 -4.91
C ALA A 213 7.66 2.58 -4.36
N PHE A 214 6.94 1.61 -3.76
CA PHE A 214 7.52 0.39 -3.19
C PHE A 214 7.54 -0.79 -4.15
N SER A 215 6.40 -1.08 -4.78
CA SER A 215 6.21 -2.26 -5.64
C SER A 215 7.10 -2.20 -6.88
N GLY A 216 7.68 -3.34 -7.26
CA GLY A 216 8.60 -3.46 -8.40
C GLY A 216 10.06 -3.13 -8.09
N LYS A 217 10.39 -2.71 -6.85
CA LYS A 217 11.76 -2.39 -6.43
C LYS A 217 12.32 -3.45 -5.46
N ASP A 218 13.55 -3.90 -5.68
CA ASP A 218 14.27 -4.74 -4.72
C ASP A 218 14.79 -3.93 -3.52
N CYS A 219 15.37 -4.62 -2.53
CA CYS A 219 15.74 -4.02 -1.25
C CYS A 219 16.90 -3.01 -1.31
N SER A 220 17.65 -2.93 -2.42
CA SER A 220 18.69 -1.90 -2.58
C SER A 220 18.11 -0.50 -2.83
N LYS A 221 16.83 -0.39 -3.19
CA LYS A 221 16.18 0.88 -3.50
C LYS A 221 15.66 1.52 -2.21
N VAL A 222 16.28 2.63 -1.83
CA VAL A 222 16.03 3.32 -0.55
C VAL A 222 14.58 3.78 -0.37
N ASP A 223 13.87 4.08 -1.46
CA ASP A 223 12.42 4.34 -1.43
C ASP A 223 11.63 3.27 -0.68
N ARG A 224 12.05 2.01 -0.79
CA ARG A 224 11.40 0.87 -0.15
C ARG A 224 12.06 0.51 1.16
N SER A 225 13.37 0.28 1.16
CA SER A 225 14.08 -0.18 2.36
C SER A 225 14.18 0.91 3.42
N GLY A 226 14.44 2.15 3.03
CA GLY A 226 14.45 3.32 3.91
C GLY A 226 13.07 3.59 4.50
N ALA A 227 11.99 3.55 3.69
CA ALA A 227 10.63 3.75 4.21
C ALA A 227 10.24 2.67 5.23
N TYR A 228 10.64 1.42 5.00
CA TYR A 228 10.40 0.33 5.95
C TYR A 228 11.23 0.50 7.24
N MET A 229 12.45 0.99 7.14
CA MET A 229 13.28 1.30 8.30
C MET A 229 12.72 2.47 9.11
N ALA A 230 12.33 3.56 8.45
CA ALA A 230 11.69 4.71 9.08
C ALA A 230 10.42 4.28 9.85
N ARG A 231 9.56 3.45 9.22
CA ARG A 231 8.41 2.84 9.90
C ARG A 231 8.83 1.99 11.10
N TYR A 232 9.89 1.19 10.97
CA TYR A 232 10.40 0.36 12.07
C TYR A 232 10.84 1.23 13.25
N ILE A 233 11.58 2.30 13.01
CA ILE A 233 12.03 3.24 14.04
C ILE A 233 10.83 3.89 14.72
N ALA A 234 9.94 4.54 13.96
CA ALA A 234 8.76 5.22 14.50
C ALA A 234 7.88 4.27 15.34
N LYS A 235 7.67 3.05 14.85
CA LYS A 235 6.89 2.02 15.55
C LYS A 235 7.52 1.63 16.89
N ASN A 236 8.84 1.46 16.94
CA ASN A 236 9.53 1.12 18.19
C ASN A 236 9.51 2.28 19.20
N MET A 237 9.59 3.54 18.74
CA MET A 237 9.48 4.71 19.63
C MET A 237 8.12 4.74 20.34
N VAL A 238 7.02 4.53 19.59
CA VAL A 238 5.67 4.48 20.17
C VAL A 238 5.49 3.24 21.04
N ALA A 239 5.95 2.07 20.59
CA ALA A 239 5.85 0.82 21.35
C ALA A 239 6.60 0.87 22.70
N ALA A 240 7.71 1.62 22.76
CA ALA A 240 8.48 1.83 23.98
C ALA A 240 7.86 2.86 24.94
N GLY A 241 6.74 3.49 24.56
CA GLY A 241 6.08 4.51 25.37
C GLY A 241 6.81 5.86 25.39
N LEU A 242 7.74 6.09 24.46
CA LEU A 242 8.49 7.35 24.38
C LEU A 242 7.64 8.49 23.80
N ALA A 243 6.63 8.15 23.01
CA ALA A 243 5.62 9.07 22.50
C ALA A 243 4.32 8.32 22.17
N SER A 244 3.17 9.00 22.18
CA SER A 244 1.90 8.45 21.68
C SER A 244 1.85 8.42 20.14
N ARG A 245 2.59 9.32 19.48
CA ARG A 245 2.75 9.41 18.02
C ARG A 245 4.20 9.74 17.70
N CYS A 246 4.75 9.14 16.64
CA CYS A 246 6.11 9.37 16.19
C CYS A 246 6.16 9.48 14.67
N HIS A 247 6.84 10.50 14.19
CA HIS A 247 7.13 10.75 12.79
C HIS A 247 8.64 10.80 12.60
N THR A 248 9.14 10.18 11.54
CA THR A 248 10.56 10.14 11.20
C THR A 248 10.75 10.45 9.73
N ASP A 249 11.71 11.31 9.41
CA ASP A 249 12.11 11.65 8.04
C ASP A 249 13.57 11.27 7.84
N ASP A 250 13.83 10.38 6.89
CA ASP A 250 15.18 10.00 6.48
C ASP A 250 15.42 10.50 5.05
N SER A 251 16.49 11.27 4.84
CA SER A 251 16.88 11.78 3.52
C SER A 251 18.21 11.19 3.05
N PHE A 252 18.29 10.81 1.78
CA PHE A 252 19.50 10.28 1.17
C PHE A 252 19.87 11.14 -0.05
N ASP A 253 21.15 11.49 -0.15
CA ASP A 253 21.73 12.12 -1.34
C ASP A 253 22.18 11.04 -2.33
N GLY A 254 21.71 11.14 -3.57
CA GLY A 254 22.08 10.23 -4.65
C GLY A 254 23.22 10.73 -5.53
N SER A 255 23.68 11.97 -5.32
CA SER A 255 24.61 12.65 -6.23
C SER A 255 26.05 12.71 -5.70
N ASP A 256 26.97 12.51 -6.64
CA ASP A 256 28.42 12.77 -6.50
C ASP A 256 28.78 14.25 -6.76
N ASP A 257 27.79 15.13 -6.91
CA ASP A 257 28.03 16.53 -7.26
C ASP A 257 28.62 17.30 -6.06
N GLU A 258 29.92 17.56 -6.13
CA GLU A 258 30.57 18.63 -5.37
C GLU A 258 29.99 19.98 -5.84
N PHE A 259 29.32 20.69 -4.92
CA PHE A 259 29.06 22.13 -5.08
C PHE A 259 30.32 22.94 -4.85
#